data_AF-A0A8G2L7U5-F1
#
_entry.id   AF-A0A8G2L7U5-F1
#
_cell.length_a   1.000
_cell.length_b   1.000
_cell.length_c   1.000
_cell.angle_alpha   90.00
_cell.angle_beta   90.00
_cell.angle_gamma   90.00
#
_symmetry.space_group_name_H-M   'P 1'
#
loop_
_entity.id
_entity.type
_entity.pdbx_description
1 polymer ?
#
loop_
_entity_poly.entity_id
_entity_poly.type
_entity_poly.pdbx_seq_one_letter_code
_entity_poly.pdbx_strand_id
1 'polypeptide(L)'
;MVMNSKARIIIAVVVVIIIIVAGFSFALLYHPKKVETAHVFTDTAQTMAPGSLDPASGFFTTNGPLFAAIFNTLLEFNGSSATQVVPVLAQHVYNHNDQNYTFDIWSFAKFSNNEPLNATSVWFSFYRGIVMGQGPYVADYPGILFNATNEGITGISLPWGLRAALVNAGYSLTGNLTEQYKQAAVDLDNILSNFNYNATEMKVMEYKDQAVVVNSNDNVTINTMKPYPFLLQDIAGWWGDILYPGYIDEHGGVVYNTQNSYINNNGAIGSGPYTIKSVSSGLSTIVLVKNPNYWVNGHASQIPAIAQPAHIPEIVIKYGLSHTDR
;
A
#
# COMPACT_ATOMS: atom_id res chain seq x y z
N MET A 1 20.90 76.56 18.02
CA MET A 1 21.08 76.28 19.47
C MET A 1 22.21 75.25 19.59
N VAL A 2 23.39 75.65 20.05
CA VAL A 2 24.57 74.77 20.12
C VAL A 2 24.42 73.86 21.33
N MET A 3 24.29 72.55 21.10
CA MET A 3 24.13 71.56 22.15
C MET A 3 25.38 71.51 23.06
N ASN A 4 25.18 71.74 24.37
CA ASN A 4 26.22 71.73 25.41
C ASN A 4 27.01 70.40 25.40
N SER A 5 28.33 70.46 25.61
CA SER A 5 29.22 69.30 25.62
C SER A 5 28.76 68.16 26.55
N LYS A 6 28.14 68.48 27.69
CA LYS A 6 27.55 67.48 28.59
C LYS A 6 26.38 66.71 27.95
N ALA A 7 25.53 67.39 27.18
CA ALA A 7 24.41 66.75 26.48
C ALA A 7 24.89 65.82 25.34
N ARG A 8 25.99 66.19 24.65
CA ARG A 8 26.63 65.31 23.64
C ARG A 8 27.17 64.03 24.25
N ILE A 9 27.80 64.12 25.44
CA ILE A 9 28.33 62.95 26.16
C ILE A 9 27.18 62.04 26.62
N ILE A 10 26.10 62.60 27.16
CA ILE A 10 24.93 61.82 27.60
C ILE A 10 24.31 61.08 26.41
N ILE A 11 24.12 61.75 25.28
CA ILE A 11 23.58 61.12 24.07
C ILE A 11 24.50 59.99 23.58
N ALA A 12 25.82 60.21 23.57
CA ALA A 12 26.77 59.17 23.17
C ALA A 12 26.70 57.94 24.08
N VAL A 13 26.62 58.14 25.40
CA VAL A 13 26.49 57.05 26.38
C VAL A 13 25.17 56.28 26.20
N VAL A 14 24.06 56.99 25.99
CA VAL A 14 22.75 56.35 25.76
C VAL A 14 22.76 55.52 24.47
N VAL A 15 23.35 56.03 23.40
CA VAL A 15 23.48 55.29 22.13
C VAL A 15 24.32 54.02 22.33
N VAL A 16 25.43 54.10 23.05
CA VAL A 16 26.26 52.93 23.36
C VAL A 16 25.49 51.89 24.17
N ILE A 17 24.73 52.33 25.18
CA ILE A 17 23.89 51.42 25.99
C ILE A 17 22.83 50.73 25.13
N ILE A 18 22.16 51.47 24.23
CA ILE A 18 21.15 50.90 23.33
C ILE A 18 21.78 49.87 22.39
N ILE A 19 22.97 50.13 21.84
CA ILE A 19 23.67 49.19 20.96
C ILE A 19 24.06 47.91 21.73
N ILE A 20 24.55 48.05 22.98
CA ILE A 20 24.89 46.91 23.83
C ILE A 20 23.65 46.10 24.17
N VAL A 21 22.55 46.74 24.56
CA VAL A 21 21.28 46.06 24.89
C VAL A 21 20.71 45.37 23.66
N ALA A 22 20.72 46.02 22.49
CA ALA A 22 20.25 45.43 21.24
C ALA A 22 21.11 44.24 20.81
N GLY A 23 22.44 44.35 20.91
CA GLY A 23 23.38 43.27 20.61
C GLY A 23 23.22 42.08 21.57
N PHE A 24 23.04 42.35 22.86
CA PHE A 24 22.83 41.31 23.87
C PHE A 24 21.46 40.62 23.71
N SER A 25 20.42 41.40 23.37
CA SER A 25 19.08 40.88 23.09
C SER A 25 19.08 40.03 21.81
N PHE A 26 19.78 40.46 20.76
CA PHE A 26 19.97 39.67 19.56
C PHE A 26 20.72 38.38 19.87
N ALA A 27 21.80 38.41 20.66
CA ALA A 27 22.54 37.20 21.04
C ALA A 27 21.71 36.21 21.89
N LEU A 28 20.85 36.71 22.78
CA LEU A 28 19.96 35.88 23.61
C LEU A 28 18.77 35.30 22.83
N LEU A 29 18.26 36.02 21.82
CA LEU A 29 17.10 35.61 21.03
C LEU A 29 17.48 34.91 19.72
N TYR A 30 18.73 35.04 19.28
CA TYR A 30 19.25 34.34 18.11
C TYR A 30 19.55 32.89 18.45
N HIS A 31 18.53 32.06 18.28
CA HIS A 31 18.72 30.63 18.14
C HIS A 31 18.95 30.32 16.66
N PRO A 32 20.17 29.92 16.23
CA PRO A 32 20.33 29.39 14.88
C PRO A 32 19.36 28.20 14.73
N LYS A 33 18.62 28.14 13.62
CA LYS A 33 17.80 26.96 13.32
C LYS A 33 18.69 25.73 13.50
N LYS A 34 18.29 24.81 14.38
CA LYS A 34 18.95 23.50 14.46
C LYS A 34 18.94 22.95 13.04
N VAL A 35 20.12 22.76 12.45
CA VAL A 35 20.24 21.92 11.26
C VAL A 35 19.89 20.53 11.77
N GLU A 36 18.63 20.12 11.59
CA GLU A 36 18.31 18.70 11.68
C GLU A 36 19.18 18.05 10.61
N THR A 37 20.24 17.36 11.05
CA THR A 37 20.87 16.35 10.22
C THR A 37 19.77 15.37 9.87
N ALA A 38 19.22 15.49 8.66
CA ALA A 38 18.37 14.46 8.11
C ALA A 38 19.19 13.16 8.19
N HIS A 39 18.76 12.24 9.05
CA HIS A 39 19.38 10.92 9.17
C HIS A 39 18.99 10.14 7.92
N VAL A 40 19.70 10.38 6.83
CA VAL A 40 19.50 9.71 5.55
C VAL A 40 20.36 8.45 5.51
N PHE A 41 19.73 7.30 5.35
CA PHE A 41 20.44 6.07 5.00
C PHE A 41 20.49 5.94 3.48
N THR A 42 21.66 5.65 2.91
CA THR A 42 21.78 5.34 1.47
C THR A 42 22.12 3.88 1.30
N ASP A 43 21.21 3.09 0.74
CA ASP A 43 21.44 1.71 0.34
C ASP A 43 22.02 1.69 -1.08
N THR A 44 23.26 1.22 -1.23
CA THR A 44 23.90 0.98 -2.52
C THR A 44 24.19 -0.50 -2.77
N ALA A 45 23.64 -1.40 -1.94
CA ALA A 45 23.88 -2.83 -2.03
C ALA A 45 22.98 -3.52 -3.07
N GLN A 46 21.87 -2.88 -3.46
CA GLN A 46 20.96 -3.43 -4.47
C GLN A 46 21.61 -3.42 -5.86
N THR A 47 21.90 -4.59 -6.40
CA THR A 47 22.64 -4.72 -7.67
C THR A 47 21.82 -4.40 -8.92
N MET A 48 20.48 -4.46 -8.82
CA MET A 48 19.58 -4.24 -9.95
C MET A 48 18.22 -3.70 -9.48
N ALA A 49 17.66 -2.77 -10.25
CA ALA A 49 16.34 -2.20 -9.98
C ALA A 49 15.22 -3.26 -10.07
N PRO A 50 14.11 -3.08 -9.31
CA PRO A 50 12.93 -3.92 -9.45
C PRO A 50 12.34 -3.85 -10.86
N GLY A 51 11.53 -4.86 -11.23
CA GLY A 51 10.83 -4.87 -12.52
C GLY A 51 9.58 -4.01 -12.57
N SER A 52 8.97 -3.78 -11.42
CA SER A 52 7.75 -3.01 -11.25
C SER A 52 7.65 -2.61 -9.77
N LEU A 53 7.04 -1.45 -9.49
CA LEU A 53 6.69 -1.01 -8.15
C LEU A 53 5.24 -1.35 -7.74
N ASP A 54 4.51 -2.08 -8.58
CA ASP A 54 3.17 -2.59 -8.31
C ASP A 54 3.24 -4.00 -7.72
N PRO A 55 2.76 -4.26 -6.49
CA PRO A 55 2.69 -5.60 -5.91
C PRO A 55 1.93 -6.62 -6.76
N ALA A 56 0.98 -6.17 -7.59
CA ALA A 56 0.26 -7.05 -8.51
C ALA A 56 1.11 -7.52 -9.71
N SER A 57 2.20 -6.83 -10.04
CA SER A 57 3.05 -7.16 -11.20
C SER A 57 4.50 -7.54 -10.82
N GLY A 58 5.02 -7.01 -9.71
CA GLY A 58 6.37 -7.27 -9.22
C GLY A 58 6.51 -8.69 -8.68
N PHE A 59 7.31 -9.53 -9.34
CA PHE A 59 7.46 -10.95 -9.01
C PHE A 59 8.92 -11.41 -8.94
N PHE A 60 9.80 -10.56 -8.42
CA PHE A 60 11.21 -10.89 -8.19
C PHE A 60 11.62 -10.59 -6.76
N THR A 61 12.64 -11.29 -6.26
CA THR A 61 13.13 -11.12 -4.89
C THR A 61 13.67 -9.72 -4.59
N THR A 62 14.07 -8.96 -5.62
CA THR A 62 14.47 -7.54 -5.49
C THR A 62 13.31 -6.62 -5.09
N ASN A 63 12.07 -7.05 -5.24
CA ASN A 63 10.88 -6.32 -4.81
C ASN A 63 10.59 -6.44 -3.31
N GLY A 64 10.91 -7.58 -2.71
CA GLY A 64 10.44 -7.94 -1.37
C GLY A 64 10.71 -6.90 -0.28
N PRO A 65 11.97 -6.45 -0.08
CA PRO A 65 12.28 -5.45 0.94
C PRO A 65 11.56 -4.11 0.74
N LEU A 66 11.33 -3.73 -0.53
CA LEU A 66 10.63 -2.50 -0.87
C LEU A 66 9.13 -2.61 -0.54
N PHE A 67 8.49 -3.71 -0.96
CA PHE A 67 7.07 -3.92 -0.72
C PHE A 67 6.74 -4.06 0.76
N ALA A 68 7.55 -4.82 1.52
CA ALA A 68 7.41 -4.93 2.97
C ALA A 68 7.57 -3.59 3.73
N ALA A 69 8.21 -2.58 3.12
CA ALA A 69 8.34 -1.26 3.71
C ALA A 69 7.12 -0.35 3.43
N ILE A 70 6.41 -0.59 2.32
CA ILE A 70 5.34 0.30 1.81
C ILE A 70 3.95 -0.25 2.11
N PHE A 71 3.79 -1.56 2.15
CA PHE A 71 2.51 -2.24 2.29
C PHE A 71 2.48 -3.10 3.54
N ASN A 72 1.30 -3.28 4.11
CA ASN A 72 1.02 -4.36 5.05
C ASN A 72 -0.03 -5.29 4.43
N THR A 73 0.01 -6.55 4.85
CA THR A 73 -0.92 -7.61 4.48
C THR A 73 -1.85 -7.93 5.67
N LEU A 74 -2.89 -8.75 5.44
CA LEU A 74 -3.74 -9.25 6.52
C LEU A 74 -2.94 -10.04 7.58
N LEU A 75 -1.98 -10.84 7.12
CA LEU A 75 -1.10 -11.66 7.93
C LEU A 75 0.34 -11.43 7.47
N GLU A 76 1.32 -11.41 8.36
CA GLU A 76 2.73 -11.39 7.97
C GLU A 76 3.48 -12.57 8.59
N PHE A 77 4.60 -12.97 7.98
CA PHE A 77 5.50 -13.95 8.61
C PHE A 77 6.04 -13.40 9.94
N ASN A 78 6.13 -14.25 10.96
CA ASN A 78 6.44 -13.80 12.32
C ASN A 78 7.89 -13.33 12.55
N GLY A 79 8.69 -13.18 11.48
CA GLY A 79 10.10 -12.77 11.49
C GLY A 79 11.10 -13.83 11.97
N SER A 80 10.65 -14.84 12.71
CA SER A 80 11.47 -15.92 13.28
C SER A 80 11.26 -17.28 12.62
N SER A 81 10.26 -17.39 11.75
CA SER A 81 9.87 -18.61 11.05
C SER A 81 9.39 -18.29 9.63
N ALA A 82 9.82 -19.13 8.68
CA ALA A 82 9.37 -19.08 7.29
C ALA A 82 8.01 -19.77 7.04
N THR A 83 7.38 -20.33 8.09
CA THR A 83 6.13 -21.11 7.97
C THR A 83 5.02 -20.65 8.91
N GLN A 84 5.35 -19.79 9.87
CA GLN A 84 4.39 -19.26 10.84
C GLN A 84 4.08 -17.80 10.51
N VAL A 85 2.79 -17.52 10.42
CA VAL A 85 2.26 -16.18 10.18
C VAL A 85 1.53 -15.66 11.41
N VAL A 86 1.44 -14.34 11.52
CA VAL A 86 0.75 -13.62 12.59
C VAL A 86 -0.21 -12.58 12.00
N PRO A 87 -1.36 -12.32 12.63
CA PRO A 87 -2.29 -11.28 12.18
C PRO A 87 -1.67 -9.88 12.29
N VAL A 88 -1.66 -9.10 11.20
CA VAL A 88 -1.16 -7.72 11.19
C VAL A 88 -2.29 -6.73 10.90
N LEU A 89 -2.71 -6.55 9.64
CA LEU A 89 -3.91 -5.75 9.35
C LEU A 89 -5.18 -6.41 9.90
N ALA A 90 -5.19 -7.75 9.96
CA ALA A 90 -6.20 -8.49 10.70
C ALA A 90 -5.92 -8.43 12.20
N GLN A 91 -6.95 -8.16 12.98
CA GLN A 91 -6.99 -8.33 14.44
C GLN A 91 -7.25 -9.79 14.81
N HIS A 92 -8.21 -10.43 14.15
CA HIS A 92 -8.58 -11.83 14.40
C HIS A 92 -8.70 -12.60 13.08
N VAL A 93 -8.44 -13.90 13.16
CA VAL A 93 -8.50 -14.83 12.03
C VAL A 93 -9.31 -16.04 12.47
N TYR A 94 -10.35 -16.36 11.71
CA TYR A 94 -11.19 -17.54 11.94
C TYR A 94 -11.07 -18.47 10.73
N ASN A 95 -10.47 -19.64 10.95
CA ASN A 95 -10.48 -20.73 9.98
C ASN A 95 -11.67 -21.65 10.28
N HIS A 96 -12.66 -21.68 9.39
CA HIS A 96 -13.88 -22.45 9.64
C HIS A 96 -13.76 -23.92 9.22
N ASN A 97 -13.01 -24.20 8.14
CA ASN A 97 -13.00 -25.50 7.47
C ASN A 97 -11.88 -25.66 6.43
N ASP A 98 -10.79 -24.91 6.57
CA ASP A 98 -9.72 -24.74 5.57
C ASP A 98 -10.20 -24.21 4.22
N GLN A 99 -11.46 -23.81 4.07
CA GLN A 99 -12.02 -23.30 2.83
C GLN A 99 -12.55 -21.88 2.99
N ASN A 100 -13.06 -21.53 4.17
CA ASN A 100 -13.59 -20.22 4.50
C ASN A 100 -12.75 -19.64 5.64
N TYR A 101 -12.09 -18.52 5.37
CA TYR A 101 -11.27 -17.79 6.35
C TYR A 101 -11.84 -16.40 6.53
N THR A 102 -12.23 -16.06 7.76
CA THR A 102 -12.77 -14.73 8.10
C THR A 102 -11.74 -13.93 8.88
N PHE A 103 -11.65 -12.64 8.56
CA PHE A 103 -10.72 -11.69 9.16
C PHE A 103 -11.48 -10.49 9.71
N ASP A 104 -11.26 -10.20 10.99
CA ASP A 104 -11.61 -8.90 11.58
C ASP A 104 -10.44 -7.96 11.36
N ILE A 105 -10.68 -6.78 10.78
CA ILE A 105 -9.68 -5.74 10.49
C ILE A 105 -9.72 -4.70 11.60
N TRP A 106 -8.56 -4.11 11.93
CA TRP A 106 -8.53 -2.99 12.88
C TRP A 106 -9.36 -1.81 12.36
N SER A 107 -10.35 -1.37 13.11
CA SER A 107 -11.22 -0.23 12.74
C SER A 107 -10.47 1.11 12.64
N PHE A 108 -9.24 1.18 13.12
CA PHE A 108 -8.35 2.34 13.03
C PHE A 108 -7.24 2.17 11.97
N ALA A 109 -7.22 1.04 11.25
CA ALA A 109 -6.28 0.84 10.16
C ALA A 109 -6.49 1.91 9.08
N LYS A 110 -5.38 2.42 8.56
CA LYS A 110 -5.37 3.47 7.56
C LYS A 110 -4.19 3.33 6.62
N PHE A 111 -4.38 3.83 5.41
CA PHE A 111 -3.32 4.02 4.45
C PHE A 111 -2.44 5.21 4.83
N SER A 112 -1.28 5.31 4.20
CA SER A 112 -0.32 6.40 4.43
C SER A 112 -0.85 7.80 4.08
N ASN A 113 -1.84 7.90 3.19
CA ASN A 113 -2.58 9.13 2.90
C ASN A 113 -3.70 9.44 3.93
N ASN A 114 -3.79 8.65 5.01
CA ASN A 114 -4.78 8.79 6.09
C ASN A 114 -6.22 8.39 5.70
N GLU A 115 -6.42 7.80 4.52
CA GLU A 115 -7.70 7.19 4.16
C GLU A 115 -7.92 5.87 4.93
N PRO A 116 -9.17 5.51 5.27
CA PRO A 116 -9.47 4.26 5.95
C PRO A 116 -9.02 3.03 5.17
N LEU A 117 -8.49 2.03 5.86
CA LEU A 117 -8.21 0.71 5.33
C LEU A 117 -9.19 -0.28 5.95
N ASN A 118 -9.98 -0.95 5.12
CA ASN A 118 -11.13 -1.75 5.54
C ASN A 118 -11.34 -2.97 4.62
N ALA A 119 -12.42 -3.72 4.83
CA ALA A 119 -12.74 -4.94 4.09
C ALA A 119 -12.90 -4.72 2.58
N THR A 120 -13.41 -3.56 2.16
CA THR A 120 -13.58 -3.25 0.73
C THR A 120 -12.23 -2.99 0.05
N SER A 121 -11.24 -2.45 0.78
CA SER A 121 -9.86 -2.32 0.31
C SER A 121 -9.18 -3.67 0.09
N VAL A 122 -9.49 -4.65 0.95
CA VAL A 122 -9.03 -6.04 0.80
C VAL A 122 -9.63 -6.66 -0.45
N TRP A 123 -10.96 -6.59 -0.60
CA TRP A 123 -11.66 -7.09 -1.79
C TRP A 123 -11.06 -6.51 -3.07
N PHE A 124 -10.87 -5.19 -3.10
CA PHE A 124 -10.26 -4.48 -4.22
C PHE A 124 -8.89 -5.06 -4.58
N SER A 125 -8.00 -5.20 -3.61
CA SER A 125 -6.61 -5.61 -3.84
C SER A 125 -6.52 -7.01 -4.44
N PHE A 126 -7.29 -7.96 -3.90
CA PHE A 126 -7.35 -9.33 -4.41
C PHE A 126 -7.99 -9.40 -5.81
N TYR A 127 -9.12 -8.73 -6.02
CA TYR A 127 -9.84 -8.80 -7.30
C TYR A 127 -9.04 -8.12 -8.42
N ARG A 128 -8.40 -6.98 -8.11
CA ARG A 128 -7.46 -6.31 -9.00
C ARG A 128 -6.30 -7.20 -9.39
N GLY A 129 -5.61 -7.78 -8.40
CA GLY A 129 -4.44 -8.61 -8.65
C GLY A 129 -4.76 -9.82 -9.54
N ILE A 130 -5.88 -10.49 -9.27
CA ILE A 130 -6.34 -11.63 -10.08
C ILE A 130 -6.68 -11.18 -11.51
N VAL A 131 -7.52 -10.16 -11.69
CA VAL A 131 -8.02 -9.78 -13.02
C VAL A 131 -6.93 -9.19 -13.91
N MET A 132 -5.93 -8.52 -13.32
CA MET A 132 -4.75 -8.06 -14.07
C MET A 132 -3.97 -9.22 -14.70
N GLY A 133 -4.12 -10.46 -14.20
CA GLY A 133 -3.55 -11.66 -14.82
C GLY A 133 -2.03 -11.68 -14.85
N GLN A 134 -1.38 -11.09 -13.84
CA GLN A 134 0.07 -10.94 -13.78
C GLN A 134 0.74 -11.98 -12.86
N GLY A 135 2.05 -12.14 -13.05
CA GLY A 135 2.89 -13.19 -12.46
C GLY A 135 2.55 -13.60 -11.03
N PRO A 136 2.51 -12.68 -10.04
CA PRO A 136 2.24 -13.04 -8.65
C PRO A 136 0.91 -13.78 -8.47
N TYR A 137 -0.17 -13.20 -8.98
CA TYR A 137 -1.51 -13.76 -8.75
C TYR A 137 -1.79 -15.03 -9.58
N VAL A 138 -1.28 -15.10 -10.81
CA VAL A 138 -1.44 -16.29 -11.66
C VAL A 138 -0.51 -17.44 -11.27
N ALA A 139 0.51 -17.18 -10.45
CA ALA A 139 1.34 -18.24 -9.87
C ALA A 139 0.72 -18.78 -8.58
N ASP A 140 0.24 -17.91 -7.69
CA ASP A 140 -0.10 -18.27 -6.31
C ASP A 140 -1.57 -18.66 -6.09
N TYR A 141 -2.51 -18.18 -6.92
CA TYR A 141 -3.94 -18.43 -6.72
C TYR A 141 -4.70 -19.35 -7.72
N PRO A 142 -4.09 -20.01 -8.74
CA PRO A 142 -4.80 -20.95 -9.61
C PRO A 142 -5.47 -22.10 -8.84
N GLY A 143 -6.78 -22.27 -9.02
CA GLY A 143 -7.55 -23.32 -8.34
C GLY A 143 -7.77 -23.07 -6.85
N ILE A 144 -7.43 -21.87 -6.37
CA ILE A 144 -7.66 -21.41 -4.99
C ILE A 144 -8.63 -20.23 -5.02
N LEU A 145 -8.28 -19.11 -5.66
CA LEU A 145 -9.13 -17.90 -5.76
C LEU A 145 -9.71 -17.67 -7.17
N PHE A 146 -9.25 -18.40 -8.18
CA PHE A 146 -9.88 -18.43 -9.51
C PHE A 146 -9.77 -19.82 -10.16
N ASN A 147 -10.62 -20.09 -11.14
CA ASN A 147 -10.66 -21.38 -11.82
C ASN A 147 -9.64 -21.44 -12.98
N ALA A 148 -8.53 -22.15 -12.77
CA ALA A 148 -7.45 -22.30 -13.76
C ALA A 148 -7.89 -23.00 -15.06
N THR A 149 -8.88 -23.89 -15.02
CA THR A 149 -9.42 -24.51 -16.24
C THR A 149 -10.16 -23.49 -17.09
N ASN A 150 -10.98 -22.65 -16.46
CA ASN A 150 -11.68 -21.59 -17.18
C ASN A 150 -10.72 -20.51 -17.67
N GLU A 151 -9.70 -20.16 -16.89
CA GLU A 151 -8.62 -19.30 -17.37
C GLU A 151 -7.96 -19.90 -18.62
N GLY A 152 -7.58 -21.18 -18.60
CA GLY A 152 -6.98 -21.85 -19.77
C GLY A 152 -7.87 -21.87 -21.03
N ILE A 153 -9.19 -21.82 -20.86
CA ILE A 153 -10.15 -21.76 -21.98
C ILE A 153 -10.36 -20.32 -22.48
N THR A 154 -10.44 -19.37 -21.55
CA THR A 154 -10.89 -18.00 -21.84
C THR A 154 -9.75 -16.99 -21.98
N GLY A 155 -8.58 -17.34 -21.47
CA GLY A 155 -7.42 -16.46 -21.34
C GLY A 155 -7.57 -15.38 -20.26
N ILE A 156 -8.55 -15.49 -19.35
CA ILE A 156 -8.86 -14.46 -18.34
C ILE A 156 -8.88 -15.09 -16.95
N SER A 157 -7.99 -14.63 -16.08
CA SER A 157 -8.05 -14.90 -14.65
C SER A 157 -9.18 -14.08 -14.04
N LEU A 158 -10.20 -14.77 -13.50
CA LEU A 158 -11.38 -14.12 -12.93
C LEU A 158 -11.68 -14.72 -11.55
N PRO A 159 -11.80 -13.91 -10.48
CA PRO A 159 -12.13 -14.39 -9.15
C PRO A 159 -13.36 -15.31 -9.20
N TRP A 160 -13.28 -16.47 -8.56
CA TRP A 160 -14.38 -17.42 -8.63
C TRP A 160 -15.64 -16.82 -7.98
N GLY A 161 -16.81 -17.14 -8.55
CA GLY A 161 -18.09 -16.60 -8.10
C GLY A 161 -18.43 -15.18 -8.59
N LEU A 162 -17.45 -14.39 -9.08
CA LEU A 162 -17.68 -13.01 -9.52
C LEU A 162 -18.80 -12.89 -10.58
N ARG A 163 -18.87 -13.80 -11.55
CA ARG A 163 -19.93 -13.75 -12.58
C ARG A 163 -21.32 -13.85 -11.97
N ALA A 164 -21.48 -14.70 -10.94
CA ALA A 164 -22.74 -14.83 -10.22
C ALA A 164 -23.01 -13.58 -9.36
N ALA A 165 -21.97 -13.02 -8.73
CA ALA A 165 -22.06 -11.76 -7.98
C ALA A 165 -22.52 -10.60 -8.86
N LEU A 166 -21.96 -10.47 -10.07
CA LEU A 166 -22.36 -9.48 -11.07
C LEU A 166 -23.83 -9.67 -11.50
N VAL A 167 -24.24 -10.89 -11.87
CA VAL A 167 -25.64 -11.15 -12.24
C VAL A 167 -26.60 -10.84 -11.08
N ASN A 168 -26.23 -11.20 -9.84
CA ASN A 168 -27.00 -10.87 -8.64
C ASN A 168 -27.10 -9.36 -8.39
N ALA A 169 -26.07 -8.59 -8.76
CA ALA A 169 -26.06 -7.13 -8.69
C ALA A 169 -26.82 -6.45 -9.85
N GLY A 170 -27.28 -7.21 -10.85
CA GLY A 170 -28.09 -6.72 -11.97
C GLY A 170 -27.35 -6.58 -13.31
N TYR A 171 -26.11 -7.04 -13.40
CA TYR A 171 -25.36 -7.07 -14.65
C TYR A 171 -25.86 -8.21 -15.56
N SER A 172 -25.65 -8.07 -16.87
CA SER A 172 -26.09 -9.05 -17.86
C SER A 172 -24.89 -9.68 -18.56
N LEU A 173 -24.67 -10.97 -18.30
CA LEU A 173 -23.64 -11.77 -18.97
C LEU A 173 -24.30 -12.73 -19.95
N THR A 174 -24.05 -12.55 -21.25
CA THR A 174 -24.68 -13.35 -22.31
C THR A 174 -23.66 -14.05 -23.20
N GLY A 175 -24.10 -15.03 -24.00
CA GLY A 175 -23.23 -15.75 -24.92
C GLY A 175 -22.54 -16.97 -24.31
N ASN A 176 -21.45 -17.41 -24.93
CA ASN A 176 -20.66 -18.56 -24.47
C ASN A 176 -19.76 -18.23 -23.28
N LEU A 177 -19.02 -19.21 -22.75
CA LEU A 177 -18.16 -19.04 -21.58
C LEU A 177 -17.15 -17.89 -21.73
N THR A 178 -16.42 -17.85 -22.85
CA THR A 178 -15.40 -16.83 -23.12
C THR A 178 -16.01 -15.44 -23.25
N GLU A 179 -17.15 -15.32 -23.92
CA GLU A 179 -17.88 -14.06 -24.03
C GLU A 179 -18.35 -13.55 -22.67
N GLN A 180 -18.87 -14.44 -21.81
CA GLN A 180 -19.29 -14.09 -20.46
C GLN A 180 -18.11 -13.71 -19.56
N TYR A 181 -16.96 -14.38 -19.68
CA TYR A 181 -15.73 -14.04 -18.95
C TYR A 181 -15.22 -12.65 -19.35
N LYS A 182 -15.22 -12.34 -20.65
CA LYS A 182 -14.84 -11.01 -21.14
C LYS A 182 -15.77 -9.91 -20.64
N GLN A 183 -17.08 -10.13 -20.68
CA GLN A 183 -18.05 -9.18 -20.13
C GLN A 183 -17.81 -8.95 -18.63
N ALA A 184 -17.68 -10.04 -17.86
CA ALA A 184 -17.43 -9.94 -16.42
C ALA A 184 -16.11 -9.25 -16.07
N ALA A 185 -15.06 -9.47 -16.85
CA ALA A 185 -13.78 -8.79 -16.68
C ALA A 185 -13.90 -7.29 -16.96
N VAL A 186 -14.59 -6.89 -18.03
CA VAL A 186 -14.86 -5.49 -18.35
C VAL A 186 -15.73 -4.81 -17.28
N ASP A 187 -16.75 -5.50 -16.77
CA ASP A 187 -17.57 -4.99 -15.68
C ASP A 187 -16.75 -4.81 -14.39
N LEU A 188 -15.86 -5.76 -14.09
CA LEU A 188 -14.95 -5.66 -12.95
C LEU A 188 -13.93 -4.54 -13.12
N ASP A 189 -13.32 -4.38 -14.30
CA ASP A 189 -12.40 -3.28 -14.60
C ASP A 189 -13.07 -1.93 -14.35
N ASN A 190 -14.33 -1.78 -14.76
CA ASN A 190 -15.10 -0.56 -14.52
C ASN A 190 -15.32 -0.31 -13.02
N ILE A 191 -15.69 -1.35 -12.25
CA ILE A 191 -15.82 -1.24 -10.78
C ILE A 191 -14.48 -0.84 -10.15
N LEU A 192 -13.40 -1.51 -10.53
CA LEU A 192 -12.06 -1.31 -9.98
C LEU A 192 -11.34 -0.05 -10.50
N SER A 193 -11.92 0.68 -11.45
CA SER A 193 -11.38 1.95 -11.97
C SER A 193 -12.24 3.15 -11.61
N ASN A 194 -13.37 2.93 -10.92
CA ASN A 194 -14.33 3.95 -10.48
C ASN A 194 -14.85 3.61 -9.08
N PHE A 195 -13.97 3.10 -8.23
CA PHE A 195 -14.32 2.40 -7.00
C PHE A 195 -14.87 3.37 -5.96
N ASN A 196 -16.18 3.31 -5.73
CA ASN A 196 -16.89 4.28 -4.90
C ASN A 196 -17.86 3.65 -3.90
N TYR A 197 -17.91 2.32 -3.84
CA TYR A 197 -18.73 1.56 -2.91
C TYR A 197 -20.23 1.89 -3.02
N ASN A 198 -20.70 2.23 -4.23
CA ASN A 198 -22.14 2.44 -4.44
C ASN A 198 -22.94 1.15 -4.18
N ALA A 199 -24.27 1.29 -4.09
CA ALA A 199 -25.14 0.17 -3.76
C ALA A 199 -25.02 -1.04 -4.71
N THR A 200 -24.67 -0.83 -5.98
CA THR A 200 -24.46 -1.92 -6.95
C THR A 200 -23.11 -2.61 -6.70
N GLU A 201 -22.04 -1.83 -6.50
CA GLU A 201 -20.71 -2.36 -6.16
C GLU A 201 -20.74 -3.13 -4.83
N MET A 202 -21.43 -2.61 -3.81
CA MET A 202 -21.63 -3.32 -2.54
C MET A 202 -22.37 -4.64 -2.73
N LYS A 203 -23.40 -4.72 -3.58
CA LYS A 203 -24.05 -6.00 -3.91
C LYS A 203 -23.11 -7.02 -4.53
N VAL A 204 -22.14 -6.57 -5.33
CA VAL A 204 -21.10 -7.45 -5.88
C VAL A 204 -20.17 -7.90 -4.74
N MET A 205 -19.64 -6.99 -3.93
CA MET A 205 -18.68 -7.31 -2.85
C MET A 205 -19.28 -8.15 -1.72
N GLU A 206 -20.57 -7.99 -1.42
CA GLU A 206 -21.27 -8.70 -0.34
C GLU A 206 -21.83 -10.06 -0.78
N TYR A 207 -21.73 -10.42 -2.08
CA TYR A 207 -22.22 -11.70 -2.57
C TYR A 207 -21.48 -12.86 -1.88
N LYS A 208 -22.21 -13.77 -1.25
CA LYS A 208 -21.62 -14.77 -0.33
C LYS A 208 -20.84 -15.89 -1.01
N ASP A 209 -21.17 -16.20 -2.26
CA ASP A 209 -20.62 -17.35 -3.01
C ASP A 209 -19.56 -16.89 -4.02
N GLN A 210 -18.49 -16.26 -3.51
CA GLN A 210 -17.35 -15.80 -4.29
C GLN A 210 -16.05 -15.83 -3.49
N ALA A 211 -14.93 -15.57 -4.18
CA ALA A 211 -13.58 -15.64 -3.63
C ALA A 211 -13.31 -14.71 -2.43
N VAL A 212 -13.77 -13.46 -2.47
CA VAL A 212 -13.64 -12.53 -1.34
C VAL A 212 -14.99 -11.87 -1.07
N VAL A 213 -15.41 -11.86 0.19
CA VAL A 213 -16.72 -11.37 0.62
C VAL A 213 -16.53 -10.29 1.66
N VAL A 214 -17.07 -9.11 1.40
CA VAL A 214 -17.20 -8.03 2.39
C VAL A 214 -18.42 -8.33 3.25
N ASN A 215 -18.22 -8.70 4.52
CA ASN A 215 -19.33 -9.01 5.43
C ASN A 215 -19.77 -7.76 6.21
N SER A 216 -18.84 -6.84 6.48
CA SER A 216 -19.08 -5.51 7.05
C SER A 216 -17.86 -4.62 6.76
N ASN A 217 -17.85 -3.37 7.24
CA ASN A 217 -16.70 -2.46 7.02
C ASN A 217 -15.37 -3.09 7.44
N ASP A 218 -15.32 -3.74 8.60
CA ASP A 218 -14.07 -4.27 9.18
C ASP A 218 -14.05 -5.80 9.19
N ASN A 219 -14.90 -6.46 8.41
CA ASN A 219 -14.94 -7.93 8.38
C ASN A 219 -15.01 -8.44 6.94
N VAL A 220 -14.03 -9.26 6.57
CA VAL A 220 -13.88 -9.84 5.24
C VAL A 220 -13.69 -11.36 5.33
N THR A 221 -14.29 -12.11 4.41
CA THR A 221 -14.03 -13.54 4.27
C THR A 221 -13.31 -13.80 2.96
N ILE A 222 -12.25 -14.60 2.98
CA ILE A 222 -11.65 -15.18 1.79
C ILE A 222 -12.09 -16.65 1.72
N ASN A 223 -12.76 -17.00 0.62
CA ASN A 223 -13.23 -18.34 0.34
C ASN A 223 -12.37 -18.96 -0.76
N THR A 224 -11.79 -20.12 -0.50
CA THR A 224 -11.08 -20.89 -1.52
C THR A 224 -12.06 -21.82 -2.26
N MET A 225 -11.74 -22.17 -3.51
CA MET A 225 -12.59 -23.07 -4.32
C MET A 225 -12.73 -24.48 -3.74
N LYS A 226 -11.78 -24.88 -2.89
CA LYS A 226 -11.68 -26.18 -2.22
C LYS A 226 -10.93 -26.00 -0.90
N PRO A 227 -11.08 -26.91 0.08
CA PRO A 227 -10.25 -26.88 1.29
C PRO A 227 -8.76 -26.75 0.95
N TYR A 228 -8.12 -25.74 1.51
CA TYR A 228 -6.76 -25.31 1.24
C TYR A 228 -6.12 -24.72 2.52
N PRO A 229 -5.40 -25.53 3.31
CA PRO A 229 -4.90 -25.16 4.64
C PRO A 229 -3.76 -24.14 4.63
N PHE A 230 -3.21 -23.78 3.46
CA PHE A 230 -2.05 -22.91 3.31
C PHE A 230 -2.39 -21.47 2.92
N LEU A 231 -3.68 -21.11 2.86
CA LEU A 231 -4.11 -19.77 2.46
C LEU A 231 -3.43 -18.67 3.28
N LEU A 232 -3.30 -18.86 4.60
CA LEU A 232 -2.73 -17.84 5.49
C LEU A 232 -1.25 -17.56 5.19
N GLN A 233 -0.49 -18.57 4.76
CA GLN A 233 0.90 -18.41 4.33
C GLN A 233 0.99 -17.72 2.98
N ASP A 234 0.10 -18.06 2.04
CA ASP A 234 0.10 -17.45 0.72
C ASP A 234 -0.21 -15.96 0.84
N ILE A 235 -1.27 -15.56 1.54
CA ILE A 235 -1.64 -14.15 1.66
C ILE A 235 -0.73 -13.35 2.62
N ALA A 236 0.32 -13.98 3.16
CA ALA A 236 1.35 -13.30 3.95
C ALA A 236 2.57 -12.83 3.15
N GLY A 237 2.71 -13.28 1.90
CA GLY A 237 3.62 -12.68 0.94
C GLY A 237 3.08 -11.37 0.37
N TRP A 238 3.89 -10.64 -0.40
CA TRP A 238 3.48 -9.36 -1.00
C TRP A 238 2.35 -9.49 -2.04
N TRP A 239 2.08 -10.69 -2.53
CA TRP A 239 0.87 -11.00 -3.31
C TRP A 239 -0.42 -11.04 -2.47
N GLY A 240 -0.33 -10.70 -1.17
CA GLY A 240 -1.43 -10.35 -0.28
C GLY A 240 -1.42 -8.88 0.15
N ASP A 241 -0.58 -8.02 -0.45
CA ASP A 241 -0.49 -6.60 -0.10
C ASP A 241 -1.81 -5.86 -0.34
N ILE A 242 -2.19 -4.99 0.59
CA ILE A 242 -3.42 -4.20 0.50
C ILE A 242 -3.08 -2.77 0.05
N LEU A 243 -3.70 -2.35 -1.06
CA LEU A 243 -3.46 -1.05 -1.69
C LEU A 243 -4.67 -0.12 -1.50
N TYR A 244 -4.43 1.19 -1.51
CA TYR A 244 -5.51 2.18 -1.52
C TYR A 244 -6.16 2.27 -2.91
N PRO A 245 -7.47 1.96 -3.04
CA PRO A 245 -8.13 1.90 -4.35
C PRO A 245 -8.13 3.23 -5.12
N GLY A 246 -8.44 4.34 -4.44
CA GLY A 246 -8.59 5.64 -5.11
C GLY A 246 -7.32 6.12 -5.83
N TYR A 247 -6.14 5.73 -5.35
CA TYR A 247 -4.89 6.06 -6.05
C TYR A 247 -4.72 5.25 -7.33
N ILE A 248 -5.23 4.03 -7.40
CA ILE A 248 -5.22 3.24 -8.63
C ILE A 248 -6.16 3.86 -9.66
N ASP A 249 -7.37 4.22 -9.24
CA ASP A 249 -8.39 4.87 -10.09
C ASP A 249 -7.85 6.15 -10.74
N GLU A 250 -7.23 7.03 -9.94
CA GLU A 250 -6.65 8.29 -10.39
C GLU A 250 -5.47 8.10 -11.38
N HIS A 251 -4.86 6.91 -11.40
CA HIS A 251 -3.62 6.63 -12.10
C HIS A 251 -3.74 5.47 -13.09
N GLY A 252 -4.81 5.49 -13.88
CA GLY A 252 -5.00 4.60 -15.03
C GLY A 252 -5.85 3.36 -14.74
N GLY A 253 -6.34 3.21 -13.52
CA GLY A 253 -7.31 2.18 -13.15
C GLY A 253 -6.78 0.75 -13.33
N VAL A 254 -7.72 -0.14 -13.62
CA VAL A 254 -7.51 -1.57 -13.81
C VAL A 254 -8.04 -1.98 -15.18
N VAL A 255 -7.24 -2.75 -15.91
CA VAL A 255 -7.62 -3.38 -17.16
C VAL A 255 -7.21 -4.85 -17.08
N TYR A 256 -8.14 -5.75 -17.39
CA TYR A 256 -7.87 -7.18 -17.32
C TYR A 256 -6.68 -7.58 -18.21
N ASN A 257 -5.90 -8.57 -17.76
CA ASN A 257 -4.67 -9.03 -18.43
C ASN A 257 -3.63 -7.93 -18.72
N THR A 258 -3.69 -6.79 -18.02
CA THR A 258 -2.85 -5.63 -18.30
C THR A 258 -2.20 -5.10 -17.03
N GLN A 259 -0.91 -4.79 -17.10
CA GLN A 259 -0.22 -4.11 -16.01
C GLN A 259 -0.58 -2.62 -15.97
N ASN A 260 -0.67 -2.04 -14.78
CA ASN A 260 -0.79 -0.59 -14.66
C ASN A 260 0.61 0.04 -14.79
N SER A 261 0.89 0.66 -15.94
CA SER A 261 2.20 1.23 -16.26
C SER A 261 2.59 2.41 -15.35
N TYR A 262 1.62 3.19 -14.85
CA TYR A 262 1.91 4.27 -13.92
C TYR A 262 2.36 3.70 -12.58
N ILE A 263 1.60 2.77 -12.02
CA ILE A 263 1.90 2.16 -10.72
C ILE A 263 3.19 1.34 -10.80
N ASN A 264 3.46 0.66 -11.91
CA ASN A 264 4.74 -0.01 -12.15
C ASN A 264 5.95 0.93 -12.02
N ASN A 265 5.80 2.20 -12.40
CA ASN A 265 6.90 3.17 -12.46
C ASN A 265 6.96 4.12 -11.26
N ASN A 266 5.85 4.29 -10.53
CA ASN A 266 5.73 5.28 -9.45
C ASN A 266 5.37 4.65 -8.10
N GLY A 267 4.95 3.39 -8.09
CA GLY A 267 4.41 2.69 -6.92
C GLY A 267 2.97 3.09 -6.62
N ALA A 268 2.46 2.58 -5.50
CA ALA A 268 1.10 2.84 -5.02
C ALA A 268 1.09 3.34 -3.57
N ILE A 269 -0.08 3.77 -3.10
CA ILE A 269 -0.30 4.10 -1.70
C ILE A 269 -0.60 2.82 -0.92
N GLY A 270 0.28 2.50 0.03
CA GLY A 270 0.12 1.40 0.98
C GLY A 270 -0.06 1.89 2.42
N SER A 271 -0.12 0.92 3.34
CA SER A 271 -0.33 1.10 4.78
C SER A 271 0.94 0.96 5.62
N GLY A 272 2.09 0.66 5.01
CA GLY A 272 3.35 0.35 5.67
C GLY A 272 4.05 1.51 6.38
N PRO A 273 5.17 1.22 7.06
CA PRO A 273 5.92 2.20 7.85
C PRO A 273 6.65 3.28 7.02
N TYR A 274 6.81 3.08 5.71
CA TYR A 274 7.39 4.04 4.78
C TYR A 274 6.44 4.34 3.61
N THR A 275 6.68 5.46 2.93
CA THR A 275 6.07 5.81 1.64
C THR A 275 7.14 6.11 0.61
N ILE A 276 6.82 5.96 -0.67
CA ILE A 276 7.66 6.43 -1.76
C ILE A 276 7.60 7.96 -1.82
N LYS A 277 8.75 8.61 -1.65
CA LYS A 277 8.91 10.06 -1.84
C LYS A 277 9.16 10.41 -3.30
N SER A 278 9.98 9.62 -3.99
CA SER A 278 10.33 9.85 -5.38
C SER A 278 10.94 8.61 -6.03
N VAL A 279 10.73 8.48 -7.34
CA VAL A 279 11.32 7.45 -8.19
C VAL A 279 12.01 8.13 -9.36
N SER A 280 13.30 7.83 -9.56
CA SER A 280 14.07 8.31 -10.70
C SER A 280 13.80 7.47 -11.94
N SER A 281 14.09 8.02 -13.12
CA SER A 281 13.98 7.31 -14.40
C SER A 281 14.70 5.96 -14.36
N GLY A 282 14.08 4.96 -15.01
CA GLY A 282 14.56 3.58 -15.03
C GLY A 282 14.65 2.96 -13.63
N LEU A 283 13.91 3.46 -12.64
CA LEU A 283 13.96 2.98 -11.25
C LEU A 283 15.38 2.99 -10.66
N SER A 284 16.28 3.81 -11.21
CA SER A 284 17.70 3.88 -10.83
C SER A 284 17.91 4.33 -9.39
N THR A 285 16.99 5.11 -8.86
CA THR A 285 16.96 5.52 -7.45
C THR A 285 15.52 5.59 -6.97
N ILE A 286 15.26 5.01 -5.81
CA ILE A 286 13.97 5.12 -5.10
C ILE A 286 14.26 5.74 -3.74
N VAL A 287 13.52 6.78 -3.39
CA VAL A 287 13.62 7.42 -2.07
C VAL A 287 12.37 7.10 -1.28
N LEU A 288 12.55 6.50 -0.11
CA LEU A 288 11.49 6.26 0.86
C LEU A 288 11.60 7.26 2.00
N VAL A 289 10.45 7.71 2.52
CA VAL A 289 10.36 8.51 3.74
C VAL A 289 9.46 7.82 4.74
N LYS A 290 9.73 8.04 6.02
CA LYS A 290 8.86 7.56 7.10
C LYS A 290 7.41 7.98 6.84
N ASN A 291 6.48 7.04 6.97
CA ASN A 291 5.06 7.33 7.00
C ASN A 291 4.72 8.02 8.33
N PRO A 292 4.43 9.34 8.35
CA PRO A 292 4.11 10.03 9.60
C PRO A 292 2.77 9.56 10.18
N ASN A 293 1.90 9.03 9.32
CA ASN A 293 0.56 8.56 9.65
C ASN A 293 0.51 7.03 9.78
N TYR A 294 1.64 6.36 10.06
CA TYR A 294 1.63 4.91 10.19
C TYR A 294 0.61 4.46 11.24
N TRP A 295 -0.33 3.60 10.84
CA TRP A 295 -1.53 3.27 11.61
C TRP A 295 -1.23 2.51 12.93
N VAL A 296 -0.03 1.91 13.02
CA VAL A 296 0.48 1.26 14.24
C VAL A 296 0.90 2.27 15.31
N ASN A 297 1.15 3.54 14.95
CA ASN A 297 1.56 4.56 15.91
C ASN A 297 0.48 4.74 17.00
N GLY A 298 0.86 4.51 18.27
CA GLY A 298 -0.08 4.53 19.40
C GLY A 298 -0.78 3.20 19.69
N HIS A 299 -0.60 2.19 18.82
CA HIS A 299 -1.22 0.86 18.91
C HIS A 299 -0.20 -0.29 18.95
N ALA A 300 1.11 0.02 18.99
CA ALA A 300 2.19 -0.96 18.89
C ALA A 300 2.13 -2.10 19.92
N SER A 301 1.51 -1.92 21.09
CA SER A 301 1.33 -2.98 22.08
C SER A 301 0.27 -4.03 21.69
N GLN A 302 -0.59 -3.72 20.71
CA GLN A 302 -1.68 -4.57 20.24
C GLN A 302 -1.31 -5.31 18.94
N ILE A 303 -0.22 -4.90 18.30
CA ILE A 303 0.15 -5.32 16.94
C ILE A 303 1.48 -6.09 17.01
N PRO A 304 1.65 -7.21 16.27
CA PRO A 304 2.87 -7.99 16.33
C PRO A 304 4.13 -7.18 15.99
N ALA A 305 5.26 -7.62 16.56
CA ALA A 305 6.51 -6.90 16.45
C ALA A 305 7.00 -6.73 15.01
N ILE A 306 6.57 -7.55 14.06
CA ILE A 306 6.97 -7.44 12.65
C ILE A 306 6.55 -6.09 12.02
N ALA A 307 5.43 -5.51 12.45
CA ALA A 307 4.89 -4.24 11.97
C ALA A 307 5.48 -3.03 12.73
N GLN A 308 6.79 -3.01 13.00
CA GLN A 308 7.42 -1.89 13.72
C GLN A 308 7.34 -0.58 12.93
N PRO A 309 7.17 0.57 13.61
CA PRO A 309 7.33 1.88 13.00
C PRO A 309 8.71 2.09 12.38
N ALA A 310 8.78 2.93 11.35
CA ALA A 310 10.04 3.36 10.76
C ALA A 310 10.95 4.07 11.76
N HIS A 311 12.22 3.65 11.78
CA HIS A 311 13.28 4.23 12.62
C HIS A 311 14.17 5.23 11.87
N ILE A 312 14.30 5.08 10.55
CA ILE A 312 15.11 5.96 9.71
C ILE A 312 14.17 6.96 9.02
N PRO A 313 14.40 8.28 9.12
CA PRO A 313 13.53 9.26 8.49
C PRO A 313 13.45 9.16 6.96
N GLU A 314 14.59 8.90 6.31
CA GLU A 314 14.69 8.83 4.85
C GLU A 314 15.69 7.75 4.42
N ILE A 315 15.30 6.94 3.44
CA ILE A 315 16.11 5.89 2.83
C ILE A 315 16.24 6.19 1.34
N VAL A 316 17.46 6.29 0.85
CA VAL A 316 17.78 6.44 -0.58
C VAL A 316 18.34 5.12 -1.08
N ILE A 317 17.59 4.41 -1.91
CA ILE A 317 18.03 3.16 -2.53
C ILE A 317 18.59 3.49 -3.92
N LYS A 318 19.87 3.23 -4.15
CA LYS A 318 20.54 3.40 -5.45
C LYS A 318 20.83 2.02 -6.03
N TYR A 319 20.28 1.74 -7.19
CA TYR A 319 20.43 0.45 -7.84
C TYR A 319 21.65 0.43 -8.77
N GLY A 320 22.42 -0.67 -8.74
CA GLY A 320 23.62 -0.84 -9.55
C GLY A 320 23.35 -0.90 -11.06
N LEU A 321 22.24 -1.50 -11.46
CA LEU A 321 21.75 -1.56 -12.84
C LEU A 321 20.31 -1.03 -12.89
N SER A 322 20.06 -0.04 -13.74
CA SER A 322 18.72 0.52 -13.89
C SER A 322 17.81 -0.46 -14.65
N HIS A 323 16.50 -0.25 -14.54
CA HIS A 323 15.50 -1.00 -15.28
C HIS A 323 15.65 -0.84 -16.81
N THR A 324 16.17 0.29 -17.29
CA THR A 324 16.36 0.54 -18.73
C THR A 324 17.65 -0.07 -19.28
N ASP A 325 18.62 -0.39 -18.42
CA ASP A 325 19.96 -0.85 -18.81
C ASP A 325 20.14 -2.37 -18.71
N ARG A 326 19.08 -3.13 -18.41
CA ARG A 326 19.10 -4.58 -18.23
C ARG A 326 18.41 -5.35 -19.35
#